data_AF-A0A2G9QKY8-F1
#
_entry.id   AF-A0A2G9QKY8-F1
#
_cell.length_a   1.000
_cell.length_b   1.000
_cell.length_c   1.000
_cell.angle_alpha   90.00
_cell.angle_beta   90.00
_cell.angle_gamma   90.00
#
_symmetry.space_group_name_H-M   'P 1'
#
loop_
_entity.id
_entity.type
_entity.pdbx_description
1 polymer ?
#
loop_
_entity_poly.entity_id
_entity_poly.type
_entity_poly.pdbx_seq_one_letter_code
_entity_poly.pdbx_strand_id
1 'polypeptide(L)'
;MLHYLGFYSRYTFASGSPDNIKQWKFPDGNFIQNLSGHNAIINTLAVNSDGVLVSGADNGTMHLWDWRTGYNFQRIHAAVQPGSLDSESGIFACTFDQSESRLITAEADKTIKVYREDDTATEETHPVNWKPEIIKRKRF
;
A
#
# COMPACT_ATOMS: atom_id res chain seq x y z
N MET A 1 -8.10 -12.97 5.21
CA MET A 1 -7.63 -12.88 3.81
C MET A 1 -8.57 -11.91 3.10
N LEU A 2 -8.17 -10.65 2.95
CA LEU A 2 -8.96 -9.63 2.26
C LEU A 2 -8.49 -9.57 0.80
N HIS A 3 -9.39 -9.88 -0.13
CA HIS A 3 -9.14 -9.83 -1.58
C HIS A 3 -9.65 -8.48 -2.09
N TYR A 4 -8.75 -7.59 -2.52
CA TYR A 4 -9.14 -6.35 -3.19
C TYR A 4 -8.87 -6.46 -4.69
N LEU A 5 -9.93 -6.32 -5.49
CA LEU A 5 -9.90 -6.34 -6.96
C LEU A 5 -9.73 -4.92 -7.47
N GLY A 6 -8.49 -4.44 -7.52
CA GLY A 6 -8.15 -3.18 -8.14
C GLY A 6 -7.62 -3.38 -9.55
N PHE A 7 -8.38 -2.96 -10.56
CA PHE A 7 -8.08 -3.19 -11.98
C PHE A 7 -7.05 -2.20 -12.53
N TYR A 8 -5.81 -2.21 -12.04
CA TYR A 8 -4.73 -1.46 -12.69
C TYR A 8 -3.75 -2.39 -13.41
N SER A 9 -3.64 -2.21 -14.74
CA SER A 9 -3.10 -3.14 -15.74
C SER A 9 -4.00 -4.36 -16.06
N ARG A 10 -5.27 -4.09 -16.40
CA ARG A 10 -6.32 -4.90 -17.09
C ARG A 10 -6.55 -6.39 -16.75
N TYR A 11 -5.70 -7.08 -15.99
CA TYR A 11 -5.88 -8.49 -15.67
C TYR A 11 -4.97 -8.97 -14.53
N THR A 12 -4.75 -8.13 -13.52
CA THR A 12 -3.93 -8.46 -12.35
C THR A 12 -4.65 -8.07 -11.06
N PHE A 13 -4.37 -8.74 -9.95
CA PHE A 13 -4.90 -8.43 -8.63
C PHE A 13 -3.83 -8.62 -7.55
N ALA A 14 -4.07 -8.09 -6.35
CA ALA A 14 -3.19 -8.26 -5.20
C ALA A 14 -3.90 -8.90 -4.01
N SER A 15 -3.10 -9.52 -3.15
CA SER A 15 -3.53 -10.08 -1.87
C SER A 15 -2.57 -9.65 -0.78
N GLY A 16 -3.10 -9.22 0.37
CA GLY A 16 -2.32 -8.84 1.55
C GLY A 16 -2.37 -9.91 2.64
N SER A 17 -1.27 -10.07 3.35
CA SER A 17 -1.15 -10.94 4.54
C SER A 17 -0.09 -10.35 5.49
N PRO A 18 0.00 -10.82 6.75
CA PRO A 18 1.02 -10.36 7.69
C PRO A 18 2.46 -10.53 7.20
N ASP A 19 2.69 -11.56 6.37
CA ASP A 19 4.03 -11.89 5.90
C ASP A 19 4.41 -11.07 4.67
N ASN A 20 3.49 -10.96 3.71
CA ASN A 20 3.76 -10.37 2.39
C ASN A 20 2.49 -9.88 1.70
N ILE A 21 2.68 -8.93 0.79
CA ILE A 21 1.72 -8.60 -0.27
C ILE A 21 2.16 -9.31 -1.55
N LYS A 22 1.22 -9.90 -2.29
CA LYS A 22 1.48 -10.64 -3.52
C LYS A 22 0.65 -10.09 -4.66
N GLN A 23 1.23 -10.06 -5.85
CA GLN A 23 0.52 -9.74 -7.09
C GLN A 23 0.38 -10.97 -7.97
N TRP A 24 -0.75 -11.03 -8.67
CA TRP A 24 -1.20 -12.18 -9.43
C TRP A 24 -1.78 -11.74 -10.77
N LYS A 25 -1.71 -12.61 -11.76
CA LYS A 25 -2.29 -12.43 -13.10
C LYS A 25 -3.48 -13.35 -13.31
N PHE A 26 -4.58 -12.79 -13.79
CA PHE A 26 -5.70 -13.57 -14.31
C PHE A 26 -5.36 -14.23 -15.66
N PRO A 27 -6.13 -15.24 -16.11
CA PRO A 27 -7.29 -15.83 -15.42
C PRO A 27 -6.88 -16.82 -14.33
N ASP A 28 -5.72 -17.45 -14.49
CA ASP A 28 -5.33 -18.63 -13.71
C ASP A 28 -4.76 -18.31 -12.32
N GLY A 29 -4.61 -17.02 -11.98
CA GLY A 29 -3.98 -16.61 -10.73
C GLY A 29 -2.47 -16.84 -10.73
N ASN A 30 -1.80 -16.66 -11.88
CA ASN A 30 -0.36 -16.83 -11.99
C ASN A 30 0.38 -15.80 -11.13
N PHE A 31 1.30 -16.26 -10.28
CA PHE A 31 2.13 -15.38 -9.45
C PHE A 31 3.01 -14.45 -10.30
N ILE A 32 3.03 -13.16 -9.97
CA ILE A 32 3.87 -12.15 -10.64
C ILE A 32 5.05 -11.75 -9.76
N GLN A 33 4.77 -11.22 -8.56
CA GLN A 33 5.80 -10.70 -7.67
C GLN A 33 5.34 -10.61 -6.21
N ASN A 34 6.32 -10.53 -5.30
CA ASN A 34 6.11 -10.19 -3.89
C ASN A 34 6.43 -8.71 -3.67
N LEU A 35 5.55 -8.02 -2.95
CA LEU A 35 5.77 -6.70 -2.38
C LEU A 35 6.08 -6.90 -0.89
N SER A 36 7.36 -7.04 -0.58
CA SER A 36 7.86 -7.34 0.77
C SER A 36 8.26 -6.07 1.53
N GLY A 37 8.15 -6.10 2.86
CA GLY A 37 8.68 -5.07 3.75
C GLY A 37 7.64 -4.40 4.65
N HIS A 38 6.34 -4.57 4.38
CA HIS A 38 5.29 -4.17 5.31
C HIS A 38 4.99 -5.31 6.28
N ASN A 39 5.88 -5.46 7.25
CA ASN A 39 5.88 -6.55 8.22
C ASN A 39 4.87 -6.30 9.35
N ALA A 40 3.59 -6.27 8.98
CA ALA A 40 2.47 -6.01 9.88
C ALA A 40 1.22 -6.72 9.36
N ILE A 41 0.22 -6.92 10.22
CA ILE A 41 -1.06 -7.54 9.82
C ILE A 41 -1.77 -6.58 8.86
N ILE A 42 -1.74 -6.90 7.56
CA ILE A 42 -2.38 -6.09 6.52
C ILE A 42 -3.88 -6.35 6.54
N ASN A 43 -4.62 -5.29 6.84
CA ASN A 43 -6.09 -5.32 6.83
C ASN A 43 -6.64 -4.88 5.48
N THR A 44 -6.00 -3.92 4.81
CA THR A 44 -6.58 -3.30 3.61
C THR A 44 -5.57 -3.08 2.51
N LEU A 45 -6.05 -3.18 1.27
CA LEU A 45 -5.35 -2.80 0.05
C LEU A 45 -6.26 -1.89 -0.77
N ALA A 46 -5.70 -0.83 -1.34
CA ALA A 46 -6.38 0.04 -2.31
C ALA A 46 -5.40 0.39 -3.43
N VAL A 47 -5.87 0.53 -4.67
CA VAL A 47 -5.01 0.91 -5.81
C VAL A 47 -5.71 1.98 -6.63
N ASN A 48 -4.95 2.95 -7.14
CA ASN A 48 -5.46 3.98 -8.03
C ASN A 48 -5.01 3.76 -9.49
N SER A 49 -5.46 4.65 -10.37
CA SER A 49 -5.11 4.68 -11.78
C SER A 49 -3.76 5.32 -12.13
N ASP A 50 -2.94 5.65 -11.16
CA ASP A 50 -1.54 5.99 -11.43
C ASP A 50 -0.61 4.80 -11.11
N GLY A 51 -1.18 3.68 -10.66
CA GLY A 51 -0.42 2.51 -10.25
C GLY A 51 0.16 2.64 -8.84
N VAL A 52 -0.44 3.46 -7.99
CA VAL A 52 -0.15 3.50 -6.55
C VAL A 52 -1.00 2.45 -5.84
N LEU A 53 -0.35 1.45 -5.26
CA LEU A 53 -0.96 0.55 -4.29
C LEU A 53 -0.74 1.10 -2.89
N VAL A 54 -1.77 1.08 -2.07
CA VAL A 54 -1.74 1.39 -0.65
C VAL A 54 -2.02 0.12 0.12
N SER A 55 -1.23 -0.13 1.16
CA SER A 55 -1.51 -1.17 2.15
C SER A 55 -1.58 -0.55 3.53
N GLY A 56 -2.69 -0.77 4.24
CA GLY A 56 -2.91 -0.33 5.62
C GLY A 56 -2.95 -1.51 6.58
N ALA A 57 -2.32 -1.34 7.75
CA ALA A 57 -2.09 -2.40 8.71
C ALA A 57 -2.68 -2.12 10.09
N ASP A 58 -2.79 -3.19 10.88
CA ASP A 58 -3.40 -3.21 12.21
C ASP A 58 -2.60 -2.48 13.29
N ASN A 59 -1.33 -2.14 13.00
CA ASN A 59 -0.45 -1.34 13.86
C ASN A 59 -0.35 0.13 13.42
N GLY A 60 -1.27 0.59 12.56
CA GLY A 60 -1.35 1.97 12.09
C GLY A 60 -0.30 2.33 11.03
N THR A 61 0.54 1.38 10.60
CA THR A 61 1.43 1.63 9.46
C THR A 61 0.68 1.52 8.14
N MET A 62 1.01 2.44 7.25
CA MET A 62 0.57 2.47 5.87
C MET A 62 1.81 2.52 4.97
N HIS A 63 1.82 1.71 3.92
CA HIS A 63 2.87 1.73 2.90
C HIS A 63 2.25 1.99 1.53
N LEU A 64 2.93 2.83 0.74
CA LEU A 64 2.56 3.14 -0.63
C LEU A 64 3.61 2.56 -1.57
N TRP A 65 3.12 1.92 -2.62
CA TRP A 65 3.93 1.11 -3.52
C TRP A 65 3.67 1.47 -4.96
N ASP A 66 4.72 1.46 -5.78
CA ASP A 66 4.58 1.43 -7.22
C ASP A 66 4.13 0.02 -7.62
N TRP A 67 2.97 -0.08 -8.26
CA TRP A 67 2.32 -1.33 -8.63
C TRP A 67 3.20 -2.16 -9.57
N ARG A 68 3.87 -1.52 -10.53
CA ARG A 68 4.61 -2.21 -11.58
C ARG A 68 5.88 -2.85 -11.05
N THR A 69 6.63 -2.13 -10.21
CA THR A 69 7.95 -2.52 -9.73
C THR A 69 7.93 -3.15 -8.34
N GLY A 70 6.83 -2.99 -7.61
CA GLY A 70 6.72 -3.39 -6.21
C GLY A 70 7.56 -2.53 -5.25
N TYR A 71 8.06 -1.37 -5.71
CA TYR A 71 8.87 -0.48 -4.89
C TYR A 71 8.02 0.27 -3.87
N ASN A 72 8.38 0.15 -2.60
CA ASN A 72 7.80 0.95 -1.52
C ASN A 72 8.43 2.34 -1.53
N PHE A 73 7.70 3.33 -2.06
CA PHE A 73 8.20 4.69 -2.17
C PHE A 73 7.86 5.56 -0.95
N GLN A 74 6.88 5.16 -0.13
CA GLN A 74 6.50 5.94 1.04
C GLN A 74 5.97 5.07 2.18
N ARG A 75 6.40 5.39 3.40
CA ARG A 75 5.95 4.75 4.64
C ARG A 75 5.38 5.82 5.56
N ILE A 76 4.18 5.58 6.04
CA ILE A 76 3.46 6.47 6.94
C ILE A 76 3.09 5.67 8.18
N HIS A 77 3.24 6.27 9.36
CA HIS A 77 2.61 5.80 10.58
C HIS A 77 1.53 6.81 10.92
N ALA A 78 0.27 6.41 10.88
CA ALA A 78 -0.84 7.32 11.14
C ALA A 78 -0.77 7.80 12.59
N ALA A 79 -0.80 9.12 12.79
CA ALA A 79 -0.78 9.68 14.14
C ALA A 79 -2.13 9.44 14.81
N VAL A 80 -2.16 8.85 16.00
CA VAL A 80 -3.38 8.66 16.78
C VAL A 80 -3.98 10.01 17.20
N GLN A 81 -5.30 10.11 17.21
CA GLN A 81 -5.99 11.31 17.71
C GLN A 81 -5.76 11.54 19.22
N PRO A 82 -5.87 12.79 19.71
CA PRO A 82 -5.82 13.09 21.13
C PRO A 82 -6.83 12.27 21.95
N GLY A 83 -6.36 11.71 23.07
CA GLY A 83 -7.18 10.90 23.97
C GLY A 83 -7.29 9.42 23.59
N SER A 84 -6.69 9.00 22.46
CA SER A 84 -6.52 7.58 22.12
C SER A 84 -5.20 7.05 22.67
N LEU A 85 -5.12 5.73 22.84
CA LEU A 85 -3.88 5.04 23.22
C LEU A 85 -3.03 4.78 21.98
N ASP A 86 -1.71 4.66 22.16
CA ASP A 86 -0.81 4.26 21.06
C ASP A 86 -1.22 2.90 20.45
N SER A 87 -1.80 2.01 21.24
CA SER A 87 -2.32 0.71 20.79
C SER A 87 -3.57 0.80 19.92
N GLU A 88 -4.23 1.96 19.87
CA GLU A 88 -5.38 2.22 18.98
C GLU A 88 -4.92 2.76 17.61
N SER A 89 -3.61 2.76 17.33
CA SER A 89 -3.07 3.01 16.00
C SER A 89 -3.31 1.78 15.12
N GLY A 90 -4.30 1.84 14.21
CA GLY A 90 -4.69 0.74 13.34
C GLY A 90 -5.52 1.22 12.15
N ILE A 91 -5.28 0.66 10.97
CA ILE A 91 -6.03 0.99 9.74
C ILE A 91 -6.85 -0.25 9.36
N PHE A 92 -8.18 -0.12 9.39
CA PHE A 92 -9.08 -1.25 9.08
C PHE A 92 -9.50 -1.28 7.61
N ALA A 93 -9.72 -0.12 7.01
CA ALA A 93 -10.10 0.01 5.61
C ALA A 93 -9.46 1.25 4.98
N CYS A 94 -9.18 1.19 3.70
CA CYS A 94 -8.81 2.36 2.92
C CYS A 94 -9.34 2.26 1.49
N THR A 95 -9.58 3.40 0.86
CA THR A 95 -9.99 3.48 -0.54
C THR A 95 -9.56 4.82 -1.12
N PHE A 96 -9.30 4.84 -2.42
CA PHE A 96 -9.29 6.09 -3.17
C PHE A 96 -10.72 6.57 -3.40
N ASP A 97 -10.92 7.87 -3.47
CA ASP A 97 -12.16 8.46 -3.96
C ASP A 97 -12.26 8.29 -5.50
N GLN A 98 -13.40 8.65 -6.09
CA GLN A 98 -13.61 8.45 -7.54
C GLN A 98 -12.72 9.35 -8.41
N SER A 99 -12.26 10.49 -7.89
CA SER A 99 -11.26 11.31 -8.59
C SER A 99 -9.84 10.76 -8.41
N GLU A 100 -9.66 9.81 -7.50
CA GLU A 100 -8.40 9.21 -7.07
C GLU A 100 -7.36 10.18 -6.49
N SER A 101 -7.74 11.44 -6.29
CA SER A 101 -6.89 12.48 -5.71
C SER A 101 -6.86 12.45 -4.18
N ARG A 102 -7.73 11.65 -3.56
CA ARG A 102 -7.81 11.48 -2.11
C ARG A 102 -7.79 10.01 -1.73
N LEU A 103 -6.96 9.69 -0.76
CA LEU A 103 -7.00 8.41 -0.06
C LEU A 103 -7.76 8.61 1.26
N ILE A 104 -8.79 7.81 1.46
CA ILE A 104 -9.64 7.83 2.65
C ILE A 104 -9.33 6.57 3.45
N THR A 105 -9.07 6.72 4.74
CA THR A 105 -8.73 5.64 5.67
C THR A 105 -9.72 5.63 6.84
N ALA A 106 -10.14 4.44 7.25
CA ALA A 106 -10.96 4.22 8.45
C ALA A 106 -10.10 3.54 9.51
N GLU A 107 -9.91 4.21 10.64
CA GLU A 107 -8.90 3.86 11.63
C GLU A 107 -9.49 3.40 12.97
N ALA A 108 -8.71 2.62 13.72
CA ALA A 108 -9.07 2.08 15.01
C ALA A 108 -9.27 3.17 16.07
N ASP A 109 -8.63 4.31 15.90
CA ASP A 109 -8.82 5.51 16.71
C ASP A 109 -10.15 6.23 16.40
N LYS A 110 -11.15 5.59 15.79
CA LYS A 110 -12.49 6.20 15.55
C LYS A 110 -12.45 7.42 14.61
N THR A 111 -11.37 7.63 13.88
CA THR A 111 -11.27 8.68 12.87
C THR A 111 -11.43 8.15 11.45
N ILE A 112 -11.77 9.07 10.55
CA ILE A 112 -11.56 8.92 9.12
C ILE A 112 -10.47 9.92 8.75
N LYS A 113 -9.30 9.44 8.29
CA LYS A 113 -8.22 10.31 7.83
C LYS A 113 -8.21 10.37 6.30
N VAL A 114 -8.08 11.58 5.77
CA VAL A 114 -8.06 11.86 4.34
C VAL A 114 -6.69 12.40 3.97
N TYR A 115 -6.03 11.70 3.06
CA TYR A 115 -4.73 12.04 2.52
C TYR A 115 -4.88 12.60 1.11
N ARG A 116 -3.94 13.46 0.72
CA ARG A 116 -3.79 14.00 -0.64
C ARG A 116 -2.32 13.94 -1.01
N GLU A 117 -2.05 13.97 -2.31
CA GLU A 117 -0.68 14.18 -2.79
C GLU A 117 -0.16 15.56 -2.36
N ASP A 118 1.16 15.62 -2.18
CA ASP A 118 1.88 16.84 -1.91
C ASP A 118 2.32 17.46 -3.25
N ASP A 119 1.61 18.50 -3.67
CA ASP A 119 1.87 19.22 -4.92
C ASP A 119 3.27 19.88 -4.96
N THR A 120 3.96 19.96 -3.82
CA THR A 120 5.32 20.51 -3.71
C THR A 120 6.42 19.46 -3.83
N ALA A 121 6.07 18.17 -3.86
CA ALA A 121 7.02 17.08 -3.99
C ALA A 121 7.65 17.06 -5.40
N THR A 122 8.96 16.84 -5.43
CA THR A 122 9.78 16.71 -6.65
C THR A 122 10.74 15.53 -6.50
N GLU A 123 11.36 15.09 -7.60
CA GLU A 123 12.35 14.02 -7.55
C GLU A 123 13.57 14.37 -6.67
N GLU A 124 13.90 15.66 -6.51
CA GLU A 124 14.99 16.10 -5.64
C GLU A 124 14.61 16.09 -4.15
N THR A 125 13.37 16.48 -3.83
CA THR A 125 12.89 16.50 -2.45
C THR A 125 12.50 15.10 -1.95
N HIS A 126 12.03 14.25 -2.85
CA HIS A 126 11.56 12.89 -2.58
C HIS A 126 12.20 11.89 -3.56
N PRO A 127 13.52 11.66 -3.48
CA PRO A 127 14.23 10.84 -4.45
C PRO A 127 13.83 9.36 -4.37
N VAL A 128 13.54 8.79 -5.53
CA VAL A 128 13.25 7.36 -5.69
C VAL A 128 14.54 6.56 -5.58
N ASN A 129 14.75 5.94 -4.41
CA ASN A 129 15.89 5.06 -4.16
C ASN A 129 15.60 3.61 -4.61
N TRP A 130 15.31 3.43 -5.91
CA TRP A 130 15.01 2.12 -6.50
C TRP A 130 16.21 1.58 -7.29
N LYS A 131 16.64 0.35 -6.95
CA LYS A 131 17.79 -0.33 -7.58
C LYS A 131 17.41 -1.72 -8.07
N PRO A 132 16.81 -1.85 -9.27
CA PRO A 132 16.27 -3.13 -9.76
C PRO A 132 17.33 -4.21 -9.99
N GLU A 133 18.58 -3.83 -10.26
CA GLU A 133 19.65 -4.75 -10.67
C GLU A 133 20.24 -5.58 -9.52
N ILE A 134 20.04 -5.17 -8.26
CA ILE A 134 20.62 -5.84 -7.09
C ILE A 134 19.87 -7.13 -6.71
N ILE A 135 18.60 -7.26 -7.12
CA ILE A 135 17.71 -8.37 -6.71
C ILE A 135 17.79 -9.58 -7.66
N LYS A 136 18.40 -9.45 -8.86
CA LYS A 136 18.49 -10.54 -9.86
C LYS A 136 19.62 -11.57 -9.65
N ARG A 137 20.19 -11.71 -8.44
CA ARG A 137 21.18 -12.78 -8.17
C ARG A 137 20.76 -13.69 -7.01
N LYS A 138 20.00 -14.73 -7.38
CA LYS A 138 20.34 -16.16 -7.20
C LYS A 138 19.21 -17.01 -7.78
N ARG A 139 19.32 -17.37 -9.05
CA ARG A 139 18.75 -18.62 -9.56
C ARG A 139 19.77 -19.70 -9.19
N PHE A 140 19.42 -20.57 -8.24
CA PHE A 140 19.96 -21.92 -8.21
C PHE A 140 19.17 -22.74 -9.23
#